data_AF-A0A089Q3R6-F1
#
_entry.id   AF-A0A089Q3R6-F1
#
_cell.length_a   1.000
_cell.length_b   1.000
_cell.length_c   1.000
_cell.angle_alpha   90.00
_cell.angle_beta   90.00
_cell.angle_gamma   90.00
#
_symmetry.space_group_name_H-M   'P 1'
#
loop_
_entity.id
_entity.type
_entity.pdbx_description
1 polymer ?
#
loop_
_entity_poly.entity_id
_entity_poly.type
_entity_poly.pdbx_seq_one_letter_code
_entity_poly.pdbx_strand_id
1 'polypeptide(L)'
;MFSKKRNLFYCIGIFISLVLYFTWHQLFSLLPQNIGIVQKTYQYIMWDAYNYSLSLFNPILLKMIFYFVLFLYVKKIVGLSDKLDVFLFSYFLSICFYIAFNDTAILGARTASTLSCSEFILIPAIINRLIECKKMALAILVLITTVIISLALLYINLEVKDIFNDYRTVIFN
;
A
#
# COMPACT_ATOMS: atom_id res chain seq x y z
N MET A 1 -0.39 7.65 25.22
CA MET A 1 -0.73 6.22 25.37
C MET A 1 -1.44 5.76 24.11
N PHE A 2 -0.83 4.92 23.26
CA PHE A 2 -1.61 4.20 22.24
C PHE A 2 -2.63 3.38 23.02
N SER A 3 -3.91 3.77 22.96
CA SER A 3 -4.95 3.00 23.64
C SER A 3 -4.86 1.55 23.14
N LYS A 4 -4.83 0.56 24.04
CA LYS A 4 -4.87 -0.88 23.67
C LYS A 4 -5.92 -1.17 22.59
N LYS A 5 -7.01 -0.38 22.57
CA LYS A 5 -8.08 -0.42 21.57
C LYS A 5 -7.63 -0.07 20.13
N ARG A 6 -6.74 0.92 19.93
CA ARG A 6 -6.24 1.29 18.59
C ARG A 6 -5.29 0.25 18.01
N ASN A 7 -4.44 -0.36 18.83
CA ASN A 7 -3.57 -1.45 18.36
C ASN A 7 -4.37 -2.69 17.99
N LEU A 8 -5.38 -3.02 18.80
CA LEU A 8 -6.32 -4.09 18.51
C LEU A 8 -7.04 -3.85 17.17
N PHE A 9 -7.45 -2.61 16.89
CA PHE A 9 -8.07 -2.25 15.60
C PHE A 9 -7.17 -2.57 14.40
N TYR A 10 -5.88 -2.21 14.45
CA TYR A 10 -4.94 -2.52 13.37
C TYR A 10 -4.70 -4.03 13.23
N CYS A 11 -4.57 -4.76 14.35
CA CYS A 11 -4.43 -6.22 14.31
C CYS A 11 -5.67 -6.90 13.72
N ILE A 12 -6.87 -6.45 14.11
CA ILE A 12 -8.14 -6.94 13.55
C ILE A 12 -8.21 -6.63 12.06
N GLY A 13 -7.85 -5.42 11.62
CA GLY A 13 -7.86 -5.07 10.20
C GLY A 13 -6.91 -5.93 9.36
N ILE A 14 -5.70 -6.20 9.86
CA ILE A 14 -4.76 -7.12 9.20
C ILE A 14 -5.32 -8.54 9.17
N PHE A 15 -5.86 -9.02 10.28
CA PHE A 15 -6.47 -10.35 10.35
C PHE A 15 -7.62 -10.50 9.35
N ILE A 16 -8.54 -9.53 9.31
CA ILE A 16 -9.64 -9.50 8.32
C ILE A 16 -9.07 -9.48 6.89
N SER A 17 -8.04 -8.69 6.61
CA SER A 17 -7.43 -8.67 5.27
C SER A 17 -6.80 -10.01 4.88
N LEU A 18 -6.22 -10.74 5.83
CA LEU A 18 -5.68 -12.09 5.58
C LEU A 18 -6.79 -13.12 5.38
N VAL A 19 -7.87 -13.04 6.15
CA VAL A 19 -9.05 -13.89 5.93
C VAL A 19 -9.62 -13.63 4.54
N LEU A 20 -9.77 -12.37 4.15
CA LEU A 20 -10.22 -11.99 2.82
C LEU A 20 -9.26 -12.48 1.73
N TYR A 21 -7.94 -12.36 1.91
CA TYR A 21 -6.96 -12.91 0.97
C TYR A 21 -7.25 -14.37 0.62
N PHE A 22 -7.57 -15.22 1.61
CA PHE A 22 -7.90 -16.63 1.36
C PHE A 22 -9.33 -16.90 0.88
N THR A 23 -10.28 -16.00 1.12
CA THR A 23 -11.73 -16.28 0.96
C THR A 23 -12.43 -15.36 -0.03
N TRP A 24 -11.79 -14.30 -0.54
CA TRP A 24 -12.46 -13.25 -1.32
C TRP A 24 -13.12 -13.82 -2.59
N HIS A 25 -12.46 -14.78 -3.27
CA HIS A 25 -12.98 -15.37 -4.49
C HIS A 25 -14.27 -16.17 -4.23
N GLN A 26 -14.30 -16.92 -3.12
CA GLN A 26 -15.48 -17.66 -2.67
C GLN A 26 -16.61 -16.71 -2.25
N LEU A 27 -16.29 -15.58 -1.62
CA LEU A 27 -17.27 -14.55 -1.28
C LEU A 27 -17.82 -13.88 -2.55
N PHE A 28 -16.98 -13.65 -3.56
CA PHE A 28 -17.39 -13.06 -4.82
C PHE A 28 -18.31 -13.98 -5.64
N SER A 29 -18.09 -15.30 -5.60
CA SER A 29 -18.93 -16.26 -6.31
C SER A 29 -20.34 -16.38 -5.72
N LEU A 30 -20.55 -15.99 -4.46
CA LEU A 30 -21.88 -15.92 -3.83
C LEU A 30 -22.72 -14.73 -4.30
N LEU A 31 -22.12 -13.74 -4.99
CA LEU A 31 -22.85 -12.58 -5.49
C LEU A 31 -23.78 -12.95 -6.66
N PRO A 32 -24.91 -12.24 -6.84
CA PRO A 32 -25.83 -12.50 -7.95
C PRO A 32 -25.15 -12.20 -9.30
N GLN A 33 -24.77 -13.27 -10.01
CA GLN A 33 -24.05 -13.20 -11.30
C GLN A 33 -24.94 -12.69 -12.46
N ASN A 34 -26.22 -12.44 -12.20
CA ASN A 34 -27.16 -11.81 -13.13
C ASN A 34 -27.07 -10.28 -13.14
N ILE A 35 -26.36 -9.67 -12.18
CA ILE A 35 -26.14 -8.23 -12.16
C ILE A 35 -25.00 -7.89 -13.13
N GLY A 36 -25.24 -6.99 -14.09
CA GLY A 36 -24.27 -6.64 -15.13
C GLY A 36 -22.93 -6.13 -14.61
N ILE A 37 -22.87 -5.53 -13.42
CA ILE A 37 -21.60 -5.11 -12.81
C ILE A 37 -20.79 -6.32 -12.31
N VAL A 38 -21.46 -7.32 -11.73
CA VAL A 38 -20.83 -8.54 -11.22
C VAL A 38 -20.26 -9.34 -12.39
N GLN A 39 -20.98 -9.44 -13.50
CA GLN A 39 -20.50 -10.11 -14.71
C GLN A 39 -19.23 -9.47 -15.28
N LYS A 40 -19.20 -8.14 -15.37
CA LYS A 40 -18.02 -7.40 -15.88
C LYS A 40 -16.81 -7.60 -14.97
N THR A 41 -17.01 -7.56 -13.65
CA THR A 41 -15.94 -7.81 -12.69
C THR A 41 -15.49 -9.27 -12.73
N TYR A 42 -16.40 -10.23 -12.88
CA TYR A 42 -16.08 -11.65 -13.03
C TYR A 42 -15.20 -11.91 -14.26
N GLN A 43 -15.54 -11.32 -15.41
CA GLN A 43 -14.72 -11.41 -16.62
C GLN A 43 -13.31 -10.83 -16.42
N TYR A 44 -13.20 -9.73 -15.66
CA TYR A 44 -11.92 -9.12 -15.34
C TYR A 44 -11.05 -10.01 -14.43
N ILE A 45 -11.67 -10.70 -13.49
CA ILE A 45 -11.01 -11.64 -12.57
C ILE A 45 -10.58 -12.91 -13.30
N MET A 46 -11.39 -13.41 -14.23
CA MET A 46 -11.10 -14.66 -14.96
C MET A 46 -10.06 -14.50 -16.07
N TRP A 47 -9.63 -13.28 -16.38
CA TRP A 47 -8.54 -13.05 -17.33
C TRP A 47 -7.18 -13.19 -16.65
N ASP A 48 -6.46 -14.27 -16.97
CA ASP A 48 -5.12 -14.57 -16.44
C ASP A 48 -4.11 -13.42 -16.63
N ALA A 49 -4.21 -12.66 -17.71
CA ALA A 49 -3.37 -11.48 -17.97
C ALA A 49 -3.51 -10.38 -16.90
N TYR A 50 -4.63 -10.36 -16.17
CA TYR A 50 -4.97 -9.36 -15.18
C TYR A 50 -5.04 -9.91 -13.74
N ASN A 51 -4.91 -11.22 -13.58
CA ASN A 51 -5.10 -11.93 -12.32
C ASN A 51 -3.84 -12.70 -11.90
N TYR A 52 -2.71 -12.01 -11.90
CA TYR A 52 -1.47 -12.53 -11.33
C TYR A 52 -1.35 -12.11 -9.85
N SER A 53 -0.73 -12.94 -9.02
CA SER A 53 -0.50 -12.64 -7.61
C SER A 53 0.70 -11.71 -7.43
N LEU A 54 0.54 -10.63 -6.67
CA LEU A 54 1.61 -9.66 -6.38
C LEU A 54 2.64 -10.18 -5.37
N SER A 55 2.39 -11.32 -4.73
CA SER A 55 3.10 -11.85 -3.57
C SER A 55 3.01 -10.95 -2.33
N LEU A 56 3.00 -11.56 -1.14
CA LEU A 56 3.06 -10.84 0.14
C LEU A 56 4.46 -10.29 0.45
N PHE A 57 5.48 -10.71 -0.30
CA PHE A 57 6.85 -10.18 -0.20
C PHE A 57 7.15 -9.09 -1.23
N ASN A 58 6.11 -8.52 -1.84
CA ASN A 58 6.29 -7.44 -2.80
C ASN A 58 7.03 -6.24 -2.15
N PRO A 59 8.07 -5.68 -2.81
CA PRO A 59 8.79 -4.49 -2.31
C PRO A 59 7.86 -3.31 -1.99
N ILE A 60 6.75 -3.16 -2.71
CA ILE A 60 5.76 -2.11 -2.49
C ILE A 60 5.02 -2.32 -1.16
N LEU A 61 4.61 -3.55 -0.86
CA LEU A 61 3.94 -3.87 0.42
C LEU A 61 4.89 -3.69 1.60
N LEU A 62 6.13 -4.15 1.46
CA LEU A 62 7.17 -3.98 2.48
C LEU A 62 7.44 -2.49 2.76
N LYS A 63 7.53 -1.66 1.70
CA LYS A 63 7.61 -0.20 1.81
C LYS A 63 6.44 0.36 2.61
N MET A 64 5.20 -0.07 2.29
CA MET A 64 4.02 0.43 2.97
C MET A 64 4.00 0.07 4.45
N ILE A 65 4.31 -1.18 4.80
CA ILE A 65 4.40 -1.64 6.19
C ILE A 65 5.48 -0.85 6.95
N PHE A 66 6.66 -0.67 6.34
CA PHE A 66 7.76 0.10 6.94
C PHE A 66 7.32 1.53 7.29
N TYR A 67 6.72 2.26 6.36
CA TYR A 67 6.26 3.62 6.61
C TYR A 67 5.13 3.66 7.64
N PHE A 68 4.21 2.69 7.63
CA PHE A 68 3.13 2.66 8.61
C PHE A 68 3.68 2.51 10.03
N VAL A 69 4.63 1.58 10.23
CA VAL A 69 5.33 1.42 11.51
C VAL A 69 6.08 2.69 11.90
N LEU A 70 6.78 3.32 10.95
CA LEU A 70 7.48 4.58 11.17
C LEU A 70 6.52 5.70 11.62
N PHE A 71 5.36 5.84 10.97
CA PHE A 71 4.36 6.85 11.29
C PHE A 71 3.79 6.64 12.69
N LEU A 72 3.49 5.40 13.07
CA LEU A 72 3.04 5.06 14.42
C LEU A 72 4.12 5.34 15.47
N TYR A 73 5.38 4.99 15.18
CA TYR A 73 6.51 5.25 16.05
C TYR A 73 6.73 6.74 16.31
N VAL A 74 6.76 7.55 15.24
CA VAL A 74 6.91 9.01 15.37
C VAL A 74 5.72 9.62 16.11
N LYS A 75 4.48 9.23 15.76
CA LYS A 75 3.28 9.69 16.48
C LYS A 75 3.37 9.38 17.98
N LYS A 76 3.94 8.24 18.38
CA LYS A 76 4.15 7.88 19.80
C LYS A 76 5.10 8.85 20.51
N ILE A 77 6.16 9.28 19.83
CA ILE A 77 7.30 9.95 20.45
C ILE A 77 7.14 11.46 20.51
N VAL A 78 6.66 12.09 19.43
CA VAL A 78 6.55 13.56 19.35
C VAL A 78 5.10 14.06 19.34
N GLY A 79 4.13 13.13 19.25
CA GLY A 79 2.73 13.47 19.04
C GLY A 79 2.49 14.00 17.62
N LEU A 80 1.44 13.51 16.97
CA LEU A 80 0.93 14.05 15.71
C LEU A 80 -0.48 14.56 15.95
N SER A 81 -0.86 15.63 15.24
CA SER A 81 -2.22 16.18 15.24
C SER A 81 -3.24 15.09 14.92
N ASP A 82 -4.40 15.11 15.60
CA ASP A 82 -5.48 14.17 15.35
C ASP A 82 -6.08 14.31 13.94
N LYS A 83 -5.92 15.47 13.30
CA LYS A 83 -6.28 15.65 11.89
C LYS A 83 -5.51 14.71 10.95
N LEU A 84 -4.31 14.29 11.36
CA LEU A 84 -3.48 13.35 10.60
C LEU A 84 -3.89 11.88 10.79
N ASP A 85 -4.78 11.58 11.75
CA ASP A 85 -5.28 10.21 11.94
C ASP A 85 -6.11 9.71 10.75
N VAL A 86 -6.80 10.60 10.03
CA VAL A 86 -7.53 10.23 8.82
C VAL A 86 -6.59 9.74 7.73
N PHE A 87 -5.46 10.44 7.53
CA PHE A 87 -4.44 10.03 6.56
C PHE A 87 -3.74 8.75 6.98
N LEU A 88 -3.46 8.59 8.28
CA LEU A 88 -2.91 7.35 8.83
C LEU A 88 -3.87 6.16 8.65
N PHE A 89 -5.18 6.39 8.82
CA PHE A 89 -6.21 5.39 8.59
C PHE A 89 -6.33 5.03 7.11
N SER A 90 -6.34 6.01 6.20
CA SER A 90 -6.29 5.78 4.75
C SER A 90 -5.08 4.93 4.37
N TYR A 91 -3.92 5.23 4.96
CA TYR A 91 -2.69 4.49 4.72
C TYR A 91 -2.76 3.05 5.23
N PHE A 92 -3.33 2.84 6.41
CA PHE A 92 -3.59 1.51 6.94
C PHE A 92 -4.55 0.71 6.04
N LEU A 93 -5.61 1.37 5.56
CA LEU A 93 -6.58 0.77 4.65
C LEU A 93 -5.93 0.35 3.34
N SER A 94 -4.99 1.16 2.82
CA SER A 94 -4.16 0.78 1.65
C SER A 94 -3.48 -0.57 1.84
N ILE A 95 -2.83 -0.78 3.00
CA ILE A 95 -2.14 -2.05 3.32
C ILE A 95 -3.14 -3.20 3.37
N CYS A 96 -4.28 -3.01 4.03
CA CYS A 96 -5.34 -4.03 4.10
C CYS A 96 -5.88 -4.40 2.72
N PHE A 97 -6.14 -3.43 1.85
CA PHE A 97 -6.60 -3.69 0.48
C PHE A 97 -5.54 -4.41 -0.35
N TYR A 98 -4.27 -4.01 -0.21
CA TYR A 98 -3.17 -4.68 -0.90
C TYR A 98 -3.05 -6.17 -0.51
N ILE A 99 -3.22 -6.49 0.78
CA ILE A 99 -3.20 -7.87 1.27
C ILE A 99 -4.44 -8.63 0.79
N ALA A 100 -5.63 -8.07 1.00
CA ALA A 100 -6.89 -8.75 0.70
C ALA A 100 -7.06 -9.09 -0.79
N PHE A 101 -6.57 -8.22 -1.68
CA PHE A 101 -6.74 -8.34 -3.13
C PHE A 101 -5.42 -8.62 -3.85
N ASN A 102 -4.47 -9.26 -3.16
CA ASN A 102 -3.13 -9.54 -3.69
C ASN A 102 -3.15 -10.42 -4.96
N ASP A 103 -4.10 -11.36 -5.03
CA ASP A 103 -4.26 -12.26 -6.18
C ASP A 103 -4.88 -11.57 -7.40
N THR A 104 -5.56 -10.44 -7.20
CA THR A 104 -6.03 -9.55 -8.26
C THR A 104 -5.09 -8.35 -8.39
N ALA A 105 -3.88 -8.57 -8.92
CA ALA A 105 -2.82 -7.57 -8.92
C ALA A 105 -3.26 -6.16 -9.28
N ILE A 106 -4.05 -6.00 -10.35
CA ILE A 106 -4.40 -4.67 -10.85
C ILE A 106 -5.39 -3.95 -9.94
N LEU A 107 -6.40 -4.66 -9.43
CA LEU A 107 -7.40 -4.07 -8.54
C LEU A 107 -6.76 -3.76 -7.18
N GLY A 108 -6.05 -4.71 -6.60
CA GLY A 108 -5.35 -4.54 -5.33
C GLY A 108 -4.31 -3.43 -5.39
N ALA A 109 -3.44 -3.42 -6.42
CA ALA A 109 -2.40 -2.40 -6.55
C ALA A 109 -2.94 -1.00 -6.83
N ARG A 110 -3.97 -0.83 -7.66
CA ARG A 110 -4.53 0.51 -7.98
C ARG A 110 -5.31 1.10 -6.81
N THR A 111 -6.08 0.28 -6.10
CA THR A 111 -6.83 0.74 -4.93
C THR A 111 -5.87 1.09 -3.78
N ALA A 112 -4.89 0.22 -3.51
CA ALA A 112 -3.85 0.50 -2.53
C ALA A 112 -3.02 1.73 -2.91
N SER A 113 -2.56 1.86 -4.16
CA SER A 113 -1.74 3.02 -4.56
C SER A 113 -2.47 4.35 -4.35
N THR A 114 -3.76 4.41 -4.68
CA THR A 114 -4.60 5.60 -4.48
C THR A 114 -4.74 5.95 -2.99
N LEU A 115 -4.97 4.94 -2.14
CA LEU A 115 -5.09 5.14 -0.68
C LEU A 115 -3.73 5.49 -0.04
N SER A 116 -2.64 5.00 -0.62
CA SER A 116 -1.26 5.26 -0.17
C SER A 116 -0.75 6.66 -0.51
N CYS A 117 -1.46 7.43 -1.36
CA CYS A 117 -1.12 8.83 -1.65
C CYS A 117 -1.07 9.71 -0.40
N SER A 118 -1.62 9.27 0.73
CA SER A 118 -1.43 9.92 2.03
C SER A 118 0.04 10.04 2.46
N GLU A 119 0.97 9.25 1.89
CA GLU A 119 2.42 9.39 2.10
C GLU A 119 2.92 10.80 1.81
N PHE A 120 2.42 11.43 0.75
CA PHE A 120 2.80 12.79 0.35
C PHE A 120 2.47 13.86 1.39
N ILE A 121 1.52 13.56 2.29
CA ILE A 121 1.13 14.45 3.39
C ILE A 121 1.80 14.02 4.69
N LEU A 122 1.82 12.71 4.99
CA LEU A 122 2.34 12.18 6.25
C LEU A 122 3.84 12.34 6.39
N ILE A 123 4.63 12.12 5.33
CA ILE A 123 6.09 12.20 5.39
C ILE A 123 6.55 13.64 5.68
N PRO A 124 6.12 14.69 4.94
CA PRO A 124 6.49 16.06 5.26
C PRO A 124 5.97 16.50 6.63
N ALA A 125 4.75 16.11 7.02
CA ALA A 125 4.19 16.45 8.31
C ALA A 125 5.01 15.88 9.48
N ILE A 126 5.50 14.65 9.34
CA ILE A 126 6.38 14.02 10.32
C ILE A 126 7.74 14.70 10.39
N ILE A 127 8.35 14.99 9.24
CA ILE A 127 9.64 15.68 9.19
C ILE A 127 9.54 17.04 9.87
N ASN A 128 8.53 17.85 9.51
CA ASN A 128 8.31 19.15 10.13
C ASN A 128 8.09 19.02 11.65
N ARG A 129 7.28 18.06 12.08
CA ARG A 129 7.02 17.84 13.51
C ARG A 129 8.28 17.45 14.29
N LEU A 130 9.16 16.64 13.69
CA LEU A 130 10.43 16.26 14.29
C LEU A 130 11.37 17.46 14.43
N ILE A 131 11.39 18.36 13.45
CA ILE A 131 12.15 19.61 13.48
C ILE A 131 11.65 20.51 14.62
N GLU A 132 10.34 20.73 14.72
CA GLU A 132 9.71 21.51 15.80
C GLU A 132 10.08 20.99 17.20
N CYS A 133 10.14 19.65 17.34
CA CYS A 133 10.51 18.97 18.59
C CYS A 133 12.02 18.85 18.80
N LYS A 134 12.85 19.56 18.02
CA LYS A 134 14.32 19.58 18.09
C LYS A 134 14.98 18.22 17.85
N LYS A 135 14.32 17.30 17.13
CA LYS A 135 14.83 15.95 16.78
C LYS A 135 15.41 15.92 15.36
N MET A 136 16.33 16.84 15.06
CA MET A 136 16.88 17.05 13.71
C MET A 136 17.52 15.78 13.11
N ALA A 137 18.29 15.03 13.91
CA ALA A 137 18.90 13.79 13.43
C ALA A 137 17.87 12.76 12.93
N LEU A 138 16.73 12.63 13.64
CA LEU A 138 15.65 11.74 13.22
C LEU A 138 14.94 12.28 11.98
N ALA A 139 14.74 13.60 11.88
CA ALA A 139 14.12 14.23 10.71
C ALA A 139 14.96 14.00 9.44
N ILE A 140 16.27 14.18 9.53
CA ILE A 140 17.22 13.93 8.44
C ILE A 140 17.23 12.44 8.08
N LEU A 141 17.23 11.55 9.07
CA LEU A 141 17.16 10.10 8.83
C LEU A 141 15.89 9.72 8.05
N VAL A 142 14.72 10.23 8.45
CA VAL A 142 13.44 9.99 7.75
C VAL A 142 13.49 10.53 6.31
N LEU A 143 14.07 11.72 6.10
CA LEU A 143 14.22 12.30 4.78
C LEU A 143 15.12 11.43 3.88
N ILE A 144 16.33 11.10 4.34
CA ILE A 144 17.31 10.31 3.59
C ILE A 144 16.75 8.92 3.27
N THR A 145 16.15 8.24 4.26
CA THR A 145 15.52 6.93 4.03
C THR A 145 14.41 7.02 2.98
N THR A 146 13.60 8.08 3.01
CA THR A 146 12.54 8.29 2.01
C THR A 146 13.10 8.46 0.61
N VAL A 147 14.16 9.25 0.45
CA VAL A 147 14.83 9.46 -0.83
C VAL A 147 15.43 8.15 -1.35
N ILE A 148 16.16 7.41 -0.52
CA ILE A 148 16.79 6.14 -0.90
C ILE A 148 15.74 5.12 -1.35
N ILE A 149 14.67 4.94 -0.57
CA ILE A 149 13.58 4.01 -0.91
C ILE A 149 12.93 4.39 -2.25
N SER A 150 12.71 5.69 -2.48
CA SER A 150 12.10 6.18 -3.71
C SER A 150 13.00 5.94 -4.92
N LEU A 151 14.32 6.17 -4.79
CA LEU A 151 15.30 5.89 -5.83
C LEU A 151 15.43 4.39 -6.11
N ALA A 152 15.44 3.55 -5.07
CA ALA A 152 15.50 2.10 -5.23
C ALA A 152 14.27 1.57 -5.98
N LEU A 153 13.06 2.05 -5.64
CA LEU A 153 11.85 1.66 -6.36
C LEU A 153 11.82 2.19 -7.78
N LEU A 154 12.31 3.42 -8.02
CA LEU A 154 12.46 3.94 -9.38
C LEU A 154 13.39 3.05 -10.20
N TYR A 155 14.54 2.67 -9.64
CA TYR A 155 15.51 1.79 -10.27
C TYR A 155 14.89 0.43 -10.64
N ILE A 156 14.21 -0.22 -9.69
CA ILE A 156 13.49 -1.48 -9.94
C ILE A 156 12.47 -1.31 -11.07
N ASN A 157 11.71 -0.20 -11.08
CA ASN A 157 10.72 0.04 -12.14
C ASN A 157 11.35 0.32 -13.51
N LEU A 158 12.56 0.87 -13.57
CA LEU A 158 13.31 1.09 -14.80
C LEU A 158 13.94 -0.21 -15.32
N GLU A 159 14.58 -0.99 -14.45
CA GLU A 159 15.14 -2.30 -14.83
C GLU A 159 14.06 -3.28 -15.30
N VAL A 160 12.87 -3.27 -14.66
CA VAL A 160 11.75 -4.08 -15.13
C VAL A 160 11.34 -3.69 -16.56
N LYS A 161 11.46 -2.41 -16.95
CA LYS A 161 11.21 -2.01 -18.36
C LYS A 161 12.30 -2.48 -19.31
N ASP A 162 13.54 -2.55 -18.87
CA ASP A 162 14.65 -3.06 -19.69
C ASP A 162 14.63 -4.60 -19.84
N ILE A 163 13.99 -5.35 -18.93
CA ILE A 163 13.67 -6.77 -19.14
C ILE A 163 12.63 -6.94 -20.28
N PHE A 164 11.75 -5.95 -20.46
CA PHE A 164 10.79 -5.89 -21.57
C PHE A 164 11.33 -5.15 -22.81
N ASN A 165 12.63 -4.79 -22.90
CA ASN A 165 13.20 -4.17 -24.11
C ASN A 165 13.20 -5.05 -25.37
N ASP A 166 12.53 -6.21 -25.35
CA ASP A 166 12.00 -6.83 -26.56
C ASP A 166 10.84 -6.03 -27.21
N TYR A 167 10.41 -4.91 -26.61
CA TYR A 167 9.53 -3.92 -27.26
C TYR A 167 10.20 -3.17 -28.44
N ARG A 168 11.43 -3.52 -28.83
CA ARG A 168 12.16 -2.95 -29.97
C ARG A 168 12.00 -3.65 -31.32
N THR A 169 11.01 -4.54 -31.52
CA THR A 169 10.77 -5.19 -32.83
C THR A 169 9.35 -5.02 -33.40
N VAL A 170 8.65 -3.92 -33.11
CA VAL A 170 7.33 -3.64 -33.76
C VAL A 170 7.23 -2.24 -34.40
N ILE A 171 8.21 -1.34 -34.21
CA ILE A 171 8.17 0.01 -34.83
C ILE A 171 8.96 0.06 -36.15
N PHE A 172 9.68 -1.01 -36.50
CA PHE A 172 10.43 -1.12 -37.77
C PHE A 172 10.11 -2.40 -38.56
N ASN A 173 8.84 -2.82 -38.58
CA ASN A 173 8.31 -3.74 -39.58
C ASN A 173 7.12 -3.08 -40.29
#